data_AF-A0AAU9Z635-F1
#
_entry.id   AF-A0AAU9Z635-F1
#
_cell.length_a   1.000
_cell.length_b   1.000
_cell.length_c   1.000
_cell.angle_alpha   90.00
_cell.angle_beta   90.00
_cell.angle_gamma   90.00
#
_symmetry.space_group_name_H-M   'P 1'
#
loop_
_entity.id
_entity.type
_entity.pdbx_description
1 polymer ?
#
loop_
_entity_poly.entity_id
_entity_poly.type
_entity_poly.pdbx_seq_one_letter_code
_entity_poly.pdbx_strand_id
1 'polypeptide(L)'
;MAALLVRSAVASLVDPLLHLSRLAVKPRAFSSFLLGTLPSAKPCAEVRSLLWGRPLPLLQPSQGFKTKGVLKKRCRDCYKVKRRGRWFILCKTNPRHKQRQM
;
A
#
# COMPACT_ATOMS: atom_id res chain seq x y z
N MET A 1 5.85 -9.93 58.51
CA MET A 1 4.43 -9.81 58.16
C MET A 1 3.92 -8.39 58.44
N ALA A 2 4.46 -7.36 57.77
CA ALA A 2 3.99 -5.97 57.96
C ALA A 2 4.43 -4.97 56.86
N ALA A 3 5.16 -5.41 55.82
CA ALA A 3 5.74 -4.52 54.80
C ALA A 3 5.18 -4.75 53.39
N LEU A 4 4.03 -5.42 53.26
CA LEU A 4 3.39 -5.74 51.98
C LEU A 4 2.00 -5.13 51.77
N LEU A 5 1.55 -4.21 52.65
CA LEU A 5 0.19 -3.65 52.62
C LEU A 5 0.13 -2.11 52.62
N VAL A 6 1.13 -1.43 52.07
CA VAL A 6 1.10 0.06 51.90
C VAL A 6 1.20 0.50 50.43
N ARG A 7 1.48 -0.41 49.49
CA ARG A 7 1.59 -0.08 48.06
C ARG A 7 0.27 -0.07 47.28
N SER A 8 -0.86 -0.35 47.93
CA SER A 8 -2.16 -0.52 47.26
C SER A 8 -3.17 0.61 47.48
N ALA A 9 -2.78 1.74 48.11
CA ALA A 9 -3.74 2.77 48.53
C ALA A 9 -3.34 4.23 48.19
N VAL A 10 -2.64 4.46 47.08
CA VAL A 10 -2.60 5.79 46.45
C VAL A 10 -2.88 5.61 44.96
N ALA A 11 -4.10 5.19 44.69
CA ALA A 11 -4.73 5.43 43.41
C ALA A 11 -4.94 6.95 43.25
N SER A 12 -5.06 7.38 41.99
CA SER A 12 -6.12 8.32 41.63
C SER A 12 -5.91 9.82 41.75
N LEU A 13 -4.70 10.39 41.58
CA LEU A 13 -4.62 11.86 41.39
C LEU A 13 -3.67 12.43 40.33
N VAL A 14 -2.88 11.67 39.56
CA VAL A 14 -1.90 12.33 38.66
C VAL A 14 -1.65 11.82 37.23
N ASP A 15 -2.27 10.75 36.73
CA ASP A 15 -2.01 10.35 35.32
C ASP A 15 -3.22 10.26 34.36
N PRO A 16 -4.15 11.25 34.32
CA PRO A 16 -5.12 11.38 33.24
C PRO A 16 -4.51 11.95 31.93
N LEU A 17 -3.20 11.76 31.69
CA LEU A 17 -2.50 12.25 30.49
C LEU A 17 -2.18 11.18 29.45
N LEU A 18 -2.90 10.05 29.45
CA LEU A 18 -2.77 9.00 28.42
C LEU A 18 -4.03 8.76 27.58
N HIS A 19 -5.03 9.65 27.67
CA HIS A 19 -6.31 9.49 26.95
C HIS A 19 -6.56 10.50 25.81
N LEU A 20 -5.56 11.31 25.44
CA LEU A 20 -5.65 12.33 24.38
C LEU A 20 -5.02 11.90 23.03
N SER A 21 -4.63 10.63 22.88
CA SER A 21 -3.97 10.11 21.67
C SER A 21 -4.92 9.45 20.64
N ARG A 22 -6.25 9.50 20.84
CA ARG A 22 -7.23 8.84 19.95
C ARG A 22 -8.27 9.76 19.32
N LEU A 23 -7.93 11.01 18.98
CA LEU A 23 -8.81 11.88 18.18
C LEU A 23 -8.04 12.66 17.09
N ALA A 24 -7.40 11.95 16.17
CA ALA A 24 -6.93 12.56 14.91
C ALA A 24 -6.96 11.60 13.70
N VAL A 25 -7.74 10.52 13.77
CA VAL A 25 -8.11 9.73 12.60
C VAL A 25 -9.44 10.28 12.11
N LYS A 26 -9.39 11.23 11.16
CA LYS A 26 -10.59 11.67 10.43
C LYS A 26 -10.92 10.61 9.37
N PRO A 27 -11.99 9.81 9.48
CA PRO A 27 -12.52 9.10 8.33
C PRO A 27 -13.07 10.15 7.37
N ARG A 28 -12.60 10.14 6.12
CA ARG A 28 -13.20 10.94 5.04
C ARG A 28 -14.60 10.39 4.79
N ALA A 29 -15.59 11.07 5.37
CA ALA A 29 -16.99 10.85 5.08
C ALA A 29 -17.27 11.23 3.62
N PHE A 30 -17.92 10.30 2.91
CA PHE A 30 -18.68 10.60 1.71
C PHE A 30 -19.69 11.71 2.04
N SER A 31 -19.67 12.81 1.29
CA SER A 31 -20.82 13.71 1.24
C SER A 31 -20.90 14.35 -0.14
N SER A 32 -21.74 13.73 -0.94
CA SER A 32 -22.35 14.27 -2.14
C SER A 32 -23.44 15.26 -1.73
N PHE A 33 -23.24 16.55 -1.98
CA PHE A 33 -24.35 17.48 -2.16
C PHE A 33 -24.04 18.42 -3.33
N LEU A 34 -24.97 18.38 -4.28
CA LEU A 34 -25.09 19.25 -5.44
C LEU A 34 -25.56 20.65 -5.01
N LEU A 35 -25.50 21.56 -6.00
CA LEU A 35 -26.25 22.82 -6.17
C LEU A 35 -25.58 24.13 -5.72
N GLY A 36 -25.31 25.00 -6.70
CA GLY A 36 -24.95 26.41 -6.50
C GLY A 36 -24.43 27.08 -7.78
N THR A 37 -25.33 27.64 -8.58
CA THR A 37 -25.18 28.34 -9.87
C THR A 37 -24.36 29.65 -9.88
N LEU A 38 -23.52 29.83 -10.93
CA LEU A 38 -23.16 31.03 -11.75
C LEU A 38 -22.99 32.44 -11.10
N PRO A 39 -21.99 33.26 -11.53
CA PRO A 39 -21.99 33.82 -12.88
C PRO A 39 -20.66 33.87 -13.64
N SER A 40 -20.83 33.94 -14.95
CA SER A 40 -19.88 34.19 -16.03
C SER A 40 -18.83 35.27 -15.73
N ALA A 41 -17.56 34.87 -15.75
CA ALA A 41 -16.47 35.72 -16.19
C ALA A 41 -15.47 34.86 -16.96
N LYS A 42 -15.36 35.08 -18.28
CA LYS A 42 -14.25 34.58 -19.10
C LYS A 42 -13.12 35.61 -19.04
N PRO A 43 -11.94 35.24 -18.56
CA PRO A 43 -10.71 35.75 -19.14
C PRO A 43 -10.26 34.76 -20.21
N CYS A 44 -10.17 35.29 -21.43
CA CYS A 44 -9.49 34.67 -22.54
C CYS A 44 -7.98 34.58 -22.23
N ALA A 45 -7.31 33.61 -22.86
CA ALA A 45 -5.88 33.30 -22.78
C ALA A 45 -5.43 32.48 -21.57
N GLU A 46 -5.87 31.22 -21.52
CA GLU A 46 -5.09 30.16 -20.88
C GLU A 46 -3.77 30.06 -21.66
N VAL A 47 -2.72 30.62 -21.07
CA VAL A 47 -1.33 30.44 -21.49
C VAL A 47 -1.15 28.95 -21.75
N ARG A 48 -0.86 28.58 -23.01
CA ARG A 48 -0.27 27.28 -23.34
C ARG A 48 1.01 27.18 -22.53
N SER A 49 0.92 26.64 -21.32
CA SER A 49 2.06 26.28 -20.51
C SER A 49 2.79 25.19 -21.29
N LEU A 50 3.79 25.60 -22.07
CA LEU A 50 4.74 24.74 -22.79
C LEU A 50 5.67 23.98 -21.82
N LEU A 51 5.24 23.78 -20.59
CA LEU A 51 5.95 23.10 -19.51
C LEU A 51 5.06 22.02 -18.89
N TRP A 52 4.33 21.26 -19.71
CA TRP A 52 3.92 19.92 -19.25
C TRP A 52 5.14 19.02 -19.23
N GLY A 53 5.75 19.05 -18.04
CA GLY A 53 6.51 18.02 -17.37
C GLY A 53 7.12 16.95 -18.27
N ARG A 54 8.45 16.90 -18.27
CA ARG A 54 9.22 15.68 -18.54
C ARG A 54 8.39 14.45 -18.17
N PRO A 55 8.10 13.53 -19.11
CA PRO A 55 7.51 12.26 -18.74
C PRO A 55 8.43 11.63 -17.70
N LEU A 56 7.99 11.59 -16.44
CA LEU A 56 8.67 10.77 -15.45
C LEU A 56 8.73 9.36 -16.05
N PRO A 57 9.86 8.64 -15.99
CA PRO A 57 9.92 7.29 -16.50
C PRO A 57 8.80 6.51 -15.82
N LEU A 58 7.76 6.21 -16.59
CA LEU A 58 6.62 5.45 -16.15
C LEU A 58 7.20 4.12 -15.67
N LEU A 59 7.17 3.89 -14.36
CA LEU A 59 7.64 2.66 -13.74
C LEU A 59 6.91 1.49 -14.40
N GLN A 60 7.50 0.89 -15.42
CA GLN A 60 6.92 -0.28 -16.06
C GLN A 60 6.96 -1.40 -15.02
N PRO A 61 5.80 -2.00 -14.67
CA PRO A 61 5.80 -3.15 -13.79
C PRO A 61 6.59 -4.27 -14.46
N SER A 62 7.80 -4.52 -13.97
CA SER A 62 8.57 -5.67 -14.41
C SER A 62 7.75 -6.92 -14.09
N GLN A 63 7.46 -7.74 -15.10
CA GLN A 63 6.74 -8.99 -14.87
C GLN A 63 7.66 -9.97 -14.15
N GLY A 64 7.66 -9.89 -12.82
CA GLY A 64 8.40 -10.77 -11.93
C GLY A 64 7.82 -12.18 -11.85
N PHE A 65 8.25 -12.93 -10.83
CA PHE A 65 7.77 -14.30 -10.59
C PHE A 65 6.39 -14.30 -9.93
N LYS A 66 5.52 -15.21 -10.39
CA LYS A 66 4.25 -15.51 -9.70
C LYS A 66 4.50 -16.51 -8.57
N THR A 67 4.29 -16.10 -7.31
CA THR A 67 4.39 -17.02 -6.17
C THR A 67 3.16 -17.94 -6.13
N LYS A 68 3.36 -19.26 -6.05
CA LYS A 68 2.32 -20.30 -6.10
C LYS A 68 2.68 -21.46 -5.16
N GLY A 69 1.69 -22.05 -4.48
CA GLY A 69 1.91 -23.25 -3.66
C GLY A 69 2.26 -24.49 -4.49
N VAL A 70 1.53 -24.71 -5.59
CA VAL A 70 1.80 -25.79 -6.54
C VAL A 70 2.36 -25.22 -7.83
N LEU A 71 3.53 -25.73 -8.23
CA LEU A 71 4.20 -25.35 -9.46
C LEU A 71 3.83 -26.29 -10.59
N LYS A 72 3.42 -25.73 -11.73
CA LYS A 72 3.09 -26.52 -12.93
C LYS A 72 3.77 -25.93 -14.17
N LYS A 73 4.32 -26.80 -15.02
CA LYS A 73 4.80 -26.41 -16.35
C LYS A 73 3.59 -26.07 -17.24
N ARG A 74 3.65 -24.95 -17.95
CA ARG A 74 2.59 -24.51 -18.88
C ARG A 74 2.93 -24.75 -20.34
N CYS A 75 4.19 -25.06 -20.61
CA CYS A 75 4.79 -25.13 -21.94
C CYS A 75 5.89 -26.19 -21.96
N ARG A 76 6.35 -26.58 -23.16
CA ARG A 76 7.43 -27.56 -23.34
C ARG A 76 8.78 -27.03 -22.84
N ASP A 77 9.05 -25.75 -23.07
CA ASP A 77 10.29 -25.07 -22.66
C ASP A 77 10.34 -24.72 -21.17
N CYS A 78 9.28 -25.03 -20.43
CA CYS A 78 9.16 -24.74 -19.02
C CYS A 78 9.95 -25.80 -18.24
N TYR A 79 10.94 -25.38 -17.44
CA TYR A 79 11.77 -26.30 -16.67
C TYR A 79 11.76 -25.94 -15.18
N LYS A 80 11.88 -26.97 -14.34
CA LYS A 80 11.81 -26.86 -12.88
C LYS A 80 13.23 -26.82 -12.31
N VAL A 81 13.51 -25.86 -11.44
CA VAL A 81 14.82 -25.71 -10.79
C VAL A 81 14.66 -25.41 -9.30
N LYS A 82 15.59 -25.90 -8.47
CA LYS A 82 15.67 -25.52 -7.05
C LYS A 82 16.75 -24.45 -6.88
N ARG A 83 16.41 -23.30 -6.31
CA ARG A 83 17.35 -22.20 -6.04
C ARG A 83 17.05 -21.64 -4.66
N ARG A 84 18.07 -21.41 -3.83
CA ARG A 84 17.89 -20.81 -2.49
C ARG A 84 16.81 -21.52 -1.65
N GLY A 85 16.81 -22.85 -1.68
CA GLY A 85 15.85 -23.69 -0.94
C GLY A 85 14.44 -23.80 -1.54
N ARG A 86 14.06 -22.98 -2.54
CA ARG A 86 12.71 -23.00 -3.13
C ARG A 86 12.71 -23.54 -4.55
N TRP A 87 11.60 -24.13 -4.95
CA TRP A 87 11.38 -24.53 -6.33
C TRP A 87 10.91 -23.36 -7.20
N PHE A 88 11.32 -23.36 -8.47
CA PHE A 88 10.94 -22.39 -9.48
C PHE A 88 10.57 -23.10 -10.77
N ILE A 89 9.64 -22.51 -11.53
CA ILE A 89 9.47 -22.80 -12.95
C ILE A 89 10.03 -21.64 -13.72
N LEU A 90 10.98 -21.92 -14.59
CA LEU A 90 11.58 -20.96 -15.52
C LEU A 90 11.16 -21.31 -16.94
N CYS A 91 11.04 -20.28 -17.77
CA CYS A 91 10.79 -20.42 -19.19
C CYS A 91 11.52 -19.26 -19.88
N LYS A 92 12.32 -19.59 -20.91
CA LYS A 92 13.03 -18.60 -21.72
C LYS A 92 12.08 -17.97 -22.76
N THR A 93 11.29 -18.82 -23.42
CA THR A 93 10.34 -18.44 -24.47
C THR A 93 9.21 -17.54 -23.95
N ASN A 94 8.63 -17.88 -22.79
CA ASN A 94 7.45 -17.21 -22.23
C ASN A 94 7.69 -16.76 -20.78
N PRO A 95 8.12 -15.50 -20.53
CA PRO A 95 8.43 -15.01 -19.19
C PRO A 95 7.20 -15.00 -18.26
N ARG A 96 5.98 -14.96 -18.82
CA ARG A 96 4.70 -15.07 -18.08
C ARG A 96 4.53 -16.39 -17.32
N HIS A 97 5.31 -17.43 -17.66
CA HIS A 97 5.29 -18.75 -17.03
C HIS A 97 6.18 -18.86 -15.79
N LYS A 98 6.98 -17.82 -15.49
CA LYS A 98 7.87 -17.78 -14.33
C LYS A 98 7.06 -17.90 -13.03
N GLN A 99 7.32 -18.97 -12.27
CA GLN A 99 6.65 -19.25 -10.99
C GLN A 99 7.68 -19.50 -9.88
N ARG A 100 7.35 -19.09 -8.65
CA ARG A 100 8.14 -19.32 -7.44
C ARG A 100 7.29 -20.10 -6.43
N GLN A 101 7.85 -21.09 -5.76
CA GLN A 101 7.18 -21.77 -4.65
C GLN A 101 6.90 -20.77 -3.52
N MET A 102 5.65 -20.76 -3.03
CA MET A 102 5.30 -20.05 -1.78
C MET A 102 6.18 -20.53 -0.64
#